data_AF-A0A7S4I1B3-F1
#
_entry.id   AF-A0A7S4I1B3-F1
#
_cell.length_a   1.000
_cell.length_b   1.000
_cell.length_c   1.000
_cell.angle_alpha   90.00
_cell.angle_beta   90.00
_cell.angle_gamma   90.00
#
_symmetry.space_group_name_H-M   'P 1'
#
loop_
_entity.id
_entity.type
_entity.pdbx_description
1 polymer ?
#
loop_
_entity_poly.entity_id
_entity_poly.type
_entity_poly.pdbx_seq_one_letter_code
_entity_poly.pdbx_strand_id
1 'polypeptide(L)'
;TPRPLFLGGGGGGGGGAHAPARRWGGRRRGGGGGVASPLAHTLSKEMGLGDLSVLHITGTGPGGRIIADDVREYVPSAVDATAEAAVAAAAPAAAFAAPAAAPVPGVGYTDYPIGPAAAEAAARLAQSKRNVPHYYLTVDVALDSLLGMRSTLNDSLNLGDDAPGISVNDMLVKAAAAAMKAVPSANASWMDTSVRVYDSVDVNVVVGNGDSLYSPVIKNCGGGGLKAILGDNGAGGGGGGGG
;
A
#
# COMPACT_ATOMS: atom_id res chain seq x y z
N THR A 1 44.78 -31.89 -6.20
CA THR A 1 45.85 -31.24 -7.01
C THR A 1 45.24 -30.21 -7.93
N PRO A 2 45.32 -28.91 -7.62
CA PRO A 2 44.82 -27.84 -8.48
C PRO A 2 45.94 -27.28 -9.37
N ARG A 3 45.61 -26.84 -10.59
CA ARG A 3 46.50 -26.11 -11.51
C ARG A 3 45.63 -25.39 -12.58
N PRO A 4 46.07 -24.26 -13.16
CA PRO A 4 46.28 -22.98 -12.48
C PRO A 4 45.61 -21.79 -13.22
N LEU A 5 45.60 -20.66 -12.51
CA LEU A 5 45.35 -19.29 -12.99
C LEU A 5 46.24 -18.91 -14.18
N PHE A 6 45.65 -18.24 -15.17
CA PHE A 6 46.38 -17.43 -16.14
C PHE A 6 46.14 -15.94 -15.86
N LEU A 7 47.25 -15.24 -15.65
CA LEU A 7 47.38 -13.82 -15.37
C LEU A 7 47.95 -13.13 -16.63
N GLY A 8 47.47 -11.94 -16.95
CA GLY A 8 48.08 -11.02 -17.92
C GLY A 8 47.01 -10.11 -18.52
N GLY A 9 46.98 -8.78 -18.37
CA GLY A 9 47.98 -7.84 -17.86
C GLY A 9 48.39 -6.85 -18.96
N GLY A 10 47.90 -5.60 -18.86
CA GLY A 10 48.35 -4.41 -19.62
C GLY A 10 47.47 -4.06 -20.84
N GLY A 11 47.04 -2.82 -21.09
CA GLY A 11 47.37 -1.51 -20.52
C GLY A 11 47.22 -0.43 -21.60
N GLY A 12 46.62 0.73 -21.26
CA GLY A 12 46.55 1.96 -22.07
C GLY A 12 45.40 2.00 -23.08
N GLY A 13 44.62 3.06 -23.27
CA GLY A 13 44.68 4.44 -22.80
C GLY A 13 43.97 5.32 -23.86
N GLY A 14 43.14 6.27 -23.42
CA GLY A 14 42.76 7.44 -24.22
C GLY A 14 41.30 7.51 -24.72
N GLY A 15 40.64 8.61 -24.37
CA GLY A 15 39.81 9.34 -25.34
C GLY A 15 38.29 9.31 -25.17
N GLY A 16 37.79 10.18 -24.29
CA GLY A 16 36.66 11.09 -24.52
C GLY A 16 35.41 10.62 -25.28
N ALA A 17 34.29 10.52 -24.55
CA ALA A 17 33.02 11.14 -24.93
C ALA A 17 32.03 11.06 -23.75
N HIS A 18 31.93 12.13 -22.97
CA HIS A 18 30.76 12.32 -22.10
C HIS A 18 29.54 12.55 -23.01
N ALA A 19 28.63 11.58 -23.04
CA ALA A 19 27.33 11.73 -23.67
C ALA A 19 26.54 12.83 -22.93
N PRO A 20 25.98 13.85 -23.62
CA PRO A 20 25.20 14.86 -22.93
C PRO A 20 23.88 14.25 -22.44
N ALA A 21 23.57 14.55 -21.17
CA ALA A 21 22.31 14.21 -20.53
C ALA A 21 21.13 14.64 -21.42
N ARG A 22 20.21 13.70 -21.68
CA ARG A 22 18.93 13.99 -22.34
C ARG A 22 18.16 14.98 -21.46
N ARG A 23 18.19 16.25 -21.84
CA ARG A 23 17.28 17.28 -21.31
C ARG A 23 15.86 16.82 -21.60
N TRP A 24 15.08 16.59 -20.55
CA TRP A 24 13.65 16.30 -20.64
C TRP A 24 12.96 17.49 -21.31
N GLY A 25 12.83 17.43 -22.63
CA GLY A 25 12.06 18.38 -23.41
C GLY A 25 10.58 18.16 -23.13
N GLY A 26 10.01 18.97 -22.25
CA GLY A 26 8.57 19.06 -22.08
C GLY A 26 7.90 19.31 -23.43
N ARG A 27 7.00 18.42 -23.82
CA ARG A 27 6.11 18.58 -24.98
C ARG A 27 5.39 19.91 -24.85
N ARG A 28 5.71 20.86 -25.74
CA ARG A 28 4.86 22.03 -25.99
C ARG A 28 3.64 21.54 -26.75
N ARG A 29 2.50 21.42 -26.05
CA ARG A 29 1.19 21.35 -26.71
C ARG A 29 0.93 22.70 -27.37
N GLY A 30 0.61 22.69 -28.66
CA GLY A 30 0.26 23.88 -29.42
C GLY A 30 -1.03 24.50 -28.90
N GLY A 31 -0.99 25.82 -28.75
CA GLY A 31 -2.06 26.73 -28.33
C GLY A 31 -1.37 28.05 -28.02
N GLY A 32 -1.64 29.10 -28.80
CA GLY A 32 -0.84 30.32 -28.89
C GLY A 32 -0.87 31.26 -27.68
N GLY A 33 -0.37 30.82 -26.52
CA GLY A 33 -0.02 31.68 -25.39
C GLY A 33 1.50 31.82 -25.31
N GLY A 34 2.05 33.00 -25.60
CA GLY A 34 3.48 33.23 -25.46
C GLY A 34 3.91 33.20 -23.99
N VAL A 35 5.10 32.66 -23.74
CA VAL A 35 5.71 32.55 -22.41
C VAL A 35 5.82 33.95 -21.77
N ALA A 36 5.20 34.15 -20.61
CA ALA A 36 5.17 35.44 -19.90
C ALA A 36 6.58 35.98 -19.55
N SER A 37 6.69 37.29 -19.39
CA SER A 37 7.91 37.95 -18.91
C SER A 37 8.09 37.78 -17.39
N PRO A 38 9.33 37.79 -16.86
CA PRO A 38 9.55 37.69 -15.41
C PRO A 38 8.85 38.78 -14.59
N LEU A 39 8.76 40.01 -15.13
CA LEU A 39 8.05 41.13 -14.51
C LEU A 39 6.53 40.94 -14.50
N ALA A 40 5.96 40.30 -15.52
CA ALA A 40 4.54 39.95 -15.54
C ALA A 40 4.21 38.95 -14.42
N HIS A 41 5.07 37.96 -14.19
CA HIS A 41 4.88 36.98 -13.11
C HIS A 41 4.94 37.62 -11.71
N THR A 42 5.81 38.61 -11.48
CA THR A 42 5.86 39.31 -10.19
C THR A 42 4.61 40.16 -9.98
N LEU A 43 4.16 40.90 -10.99
CA LEU A 43 2.94 41.72 -10.93
C LEU A 43 1.66 40.91 -10.73
N SER A 44 1.55 39.76 -11.38
CA SER A 44 0.38 38.89 -11.23
C SER A 44 0.22 38.38 -9.80
N LYS A 45 1.34 38.07 -9.13
CA LYS A 45 1.35 37.69 -7.71
C LYS A 45 1.00 38.86 -6.79
N GLU A 46 1.54 40.06 -7.07
CA GLU A 46 1.24 41.27 -6.29
C GLU A 46 -0.23 41.68 -6.39
N MET A 47 -0.87 41.49 -7.55
CA MET A 47 -2.28 41.80 -7.77
C MET A 47 -3.23 40.64 -7.44
N GLY A 48 -2.71 39.52 -6.91
CA GLY A 48 -3.53 38.38 -6.47
C GLY A 48 -4.19 37.58 -7.60
N LEU A 49 -3.70 37.70 -8.85
CA LEU A 49 -4.27 37.06 -10.04
C LEU A 49 -3.78 35.62 -10.25
N GLY A 50 -2.81 35.15 -9.45
CA GLY A 50 -2.34 33.77 -9.49
C GLY A 50 -1.38 33.45 -10.64
N ASP A 51 -1.49 32.26 -11.24
CA ASP A 51 -0.62 31.88 -12.35
C ASP A 51 -1.15 32.43 -13.68
N LEU A 52 -0.34 33.21 -14.39
CA LEU A 52 -0.67 33.76 -15.70
C LEU A 52 -1.02 32.70 -16.76
N SER A 53 -0.65 31.43 -16.54
CA SER A 53 -0.97 30.33 -17.45
C SER A 53 -2.44 29.90 -17.46
N VAL A 54 -3.19 30.24 -16.40
CA VAL A 54 -4.64 29.96 -16.27
C VAL A 54 -5.52 31.17 -16.57
N LEU A 55 -4.93 32.35 -16.71
CA LEU A 55 -5.64 33.57 -17.07
C LEU A 55 -5.72 33.73 -18.59
N HIS A 56 -6.88 34.14 -19.10
CA HIS A 56 -7.05 34.44 -20.51
C HIS A 56 -6.51 35.84 -20.88
N ILE A 57 -5.20 36.05 -20.70
CA ILE A 57 -4.49 37.29 -21.05
C ILE A 57 -3.89 37.15 -22.45
N THR A 58 -4.20 38.11 -23.34
CA THR A 58 -3.56 38.20 -24.66
C THR A 58 -2.23 38.94 -24.52
N GLY A 59 -1.12 38.28 -24.84
CA GLY A 59 0.21 38.85 -24.70
C GLY A 59 0.61 39.75 -25.87
N THR A 60 0.94 41.02 -25.59
CA THR A 60 1.23 42.04 -26.61
C THR A 60 2.74 42.21 -26.88
N GLY A 61 3.59 41.47 -26.16
CA GLY A 61 5.05 41.53 -26.28
C GLY A 61 5.63 40.75 -27.47
N PRO A 62 6.94 40.91 -27.75
CA PRO A 62 7.62 40.27 -28.88
C PRO A 62 7.44 38.74 -28.86
N GLY A 63 6.84 38.18 -29.92
CA GLY A 63 6.53 36.75 -30.03
C GLY A 63 5.27 36.31 -29.26
N GLY A 64 4.35 37.23 -28.96
CA GLY A 64 3.09 36.94 -28.25
C GLY A 64 3.25 36.78 -26.74
N ARG A 65 4.36 37.30 -26.19
CA ARG A 65 4.71 37.20 -24.76
C ARG A 65 3.85 38.16 -23.92
N ILE A 66 3.35 37.67 -22.79
CA ILE A 66 2.65 38.50 -21.80
C ILE A 66 3.66 39.42 -21.09
N ILE A 67 3.46 40.74 -21.20
CA ILE A 67 4.29 41.76 -20.55
C ILE A 67 3.59 42.34 -19.31
N ALA A 68 4.33 43.13 -18.52
CA ALA A 68 3.84 43.71 -17.27
C ALA A 68 2.57 44.56 -17.46
N ASP A 69 2.47 45.28 -18.57
CA ASP A 69 1.33 46.16 -18.86
C ASP A 69 0.06 45.34 -19.17
N ASP A 70 0.18 44.23 -19.89
CA ASP A 70 -0.94 43.30 -20.16
C ASP A 70 -1.58 42.78 -18.86
N VAL A 71 -0.78 42.56 -17.81
CA VAL A 71 -1.27 42.09 -16.50
C VAL A 71 -1.94 43.22 -15.71
N ARG A 72 -1.46 44.47 -15.84
CA ARG A 72 -2.06 45.63 -15.17
C ARG A 72 -3.41 46.02 -15.75
N GLU A 73 -3.57 45.85 -17.05
CA GLU A 73 -4.81 46.16 -17.77
C GLU A 73 -5.82 45.00 -17.74
N TYR A 74 -5.42 43.85 -17.18
CA TYR A 74 -6.27 42.68 -17.12
C TYR A 74 -7.42 42.86 -16.13
N VAL A 75 -8.64 42.70 -16.62
CA VAL A 75 -9.86 42.66 -15.82
C VAL A 75 -10.35 41.20 -15.76
N PRO A 76 -10.42 40.58 -14.57
CA PRO A 76 -10.89 39.20 -14.43
C PRO A 76 -12.29 39.03 -15.03
N SER A 77 -12.44 38.10 -15.96
CA SER A 77 -13.74 37.75 -16.54
C SER A 77 -14.37 36.59 -15.77
N ALA A 78 -15.70 36.45 -15.85
CA ALA A 78 -16.44 35.35 -15.24
C ALA A 78 -15.97 33.96 -15.74
N VAL A 79 -15.31 33.89 -16.89
CA VAL A 79 -14.72 32.67 -17.44
C VAL A 79 -13.49 32.22 -16.62
N ASP A 80 -12.70 33.17 -16.11
CA ASP A 80 -11.49 32.88 -15.33
C ASP A 80 -11.83 32.41 -13.90
N ALA A 81 -12.95 32.88 -13.34
CA ALA A 81 -13.48 32.43 -12.05
C ALA A 81 -13.96 30.96 -12.06
N THR A 82 -14.24 30.38 -13.23
CA THR A 82 -14.63 28.95 -13.34
C THR A 82 -13.44 28.00 -13.42
N ALA A 83 -12.23 28.50 -13.70
CA ALA A 83 -11.03 27.68 -13.78
C ALA A 83 -10.43 27.37 -12.38
N GLU A 84 -10.56 28.31 -11.42
CA GLU A 84 -10.09 28.11 -10.04
C GLU A 84 -11.00 27.13 -9.25
N ALA A 85 -12.28 27.06 -9.60
CA ALA A 85 -13.21 26.07 -9.04
C ALA A 85 -13.00 24.64 -9.57
N ALA A 86 -12.27 24.46 -10.68
CA ALA A 86 -12.04 23.15 -11.30
C ALA A 86 -10.80 22.41 -10.74
N VAL A 87 -9.91 23.10 -10.02
CA VAL A 87 -8.69 22.48 -9.44
C VAL A 87 -8.91 22.04 -7.98
N ALA A 88 -9.92 22.57 -7.29
CA ALA A 88 -10.26 22.19 -5.91
C ALA A 88 -11.18 20.94 -5.80
N ALA A 89 -11.59 20.34 -6.90
CA ALA A 89 -12.50 19.18 -6.93
C ALA A 89 -11.84 17.87 -7.41
N ALA A 90 -10.51 17.75 -7.36
CA ALA A 90 -9.83 16.47 -7.55
C ALA A 90 -9.86 15.64 -6.25
N ALA A 91 -11.05 15.23 -5.82
CA ALA A 91 -11.21 14.05 -4.97
C ALA A 91 -10.74 12.82 -5.77
N PRO A 92 -10.13 11.80 -5.14
CA PRO A 92 -9.64 10.63 -5.89
C PRO A 92 -10.83 9.97 -6.58
N ALA A 93 -10.76 9.91 -7.91
CA ALA A 93 -11.72 9.24 -8.75
C ALA A 93 -11.97 7.84 -8.20
N ALA A 94 -13.25 7.58 -7.87
CA ALA A 94 -13.74 6.26 -7.55
C ALA A 94 -13.22 5.27 -8.60
N ALA A 95 -12.67 4.16 -8.11
CA ALA A 95 -12.13 3.09 -8.93
C ALA A 95 -13.11 2.71 -10.05
N PHE A 96 -12.57 2.44 -11.24
CA PHE A 96 -13.28 1.85 -12.37
C PHE A 96 -14.13 0.66 -11.92
N ALA A 97 -15.42 0.89 -11.70
CA ALA A 97 -16.42 -0.17 -11.77
C ALA A 97 -16.62 -0.41 -13.27
N ALA A 98 -16.04 -1.49 -13.80
CA ALA A 98 -16.41 -1.95 -15.12
C ALA A 98 -17.92 -2.21 -15.12
N PRO A 99 -18.70 -1.68 -16.10
CA PRO A 99 -20.11 -2.02 -16.20
C PRO A 99 -20.24 -3.54 -16.34
N ALA A 100 -21.21 -4.12 -15.63
CA ALA A 100 -21.53 -5.54 -15.77
C ALA A 100 -21.70 -5.86 -17.26
N ALA A 101 -20.90 -6.78 -17.77
CA ALA A 101 -20.96 -7.18 -19.18
C ALA A 101 -22.38 -7.69 -19.47
N ALA A 102 -23.03 -7.13 -20.49
CA ALA A 102 -24.32 -7.63 -20.95
C ALA A 102 -24.22 -9.12 -21.29
N PRO A 103 -25.21 -9.95 -20.95
CA PRO A 103 -25.14 -11.38 -21.17
C PRO A 103 -24.93 -11.69 -22.65
N VAL A 104 -23.93 -12.50 -22.95
CA VAL A 104 -23.63 -12.96 -24.30
C VAL A 104 -24.69 -14.01 -24.69
N PRO A 105 -25.44 -13.82 -25.80
CA PRO A 105 -26.44 -14.79 -26.23
C PRO A 105 -25.79 -16.14 -26.56
N GLY A 106 -26.33 -17.24 -26.03
CA GLY A 106 -25.91 -18.62 -26.34
C GLY A 106 -25.02 -19.30 -25.30
N VAL A 107 -24.68 -18.62 -24.19
CA VAL A 107 -23.91 -19.20 -23.08
C VAL A 107 -24.82 -19.30 -21.86
N GLY A 108 -25.05 -20.50 -21.35
CA GLY A 108 -25.80 -20.69 -20.10
C GLY A 108 -24.95 -20.23 -18.90
N TYR A 109 -25.52 -19.40 -18.03
CA TYR A 109 -24.90 -18.98 -16.77
C TYR A 109 -25.92 -19.02 -15.63
N THR A 110 -25.43 -19.10 -14.39
CA THR A 110 -26.26 -19.03 -13.19
C THR A 110 -25.61 -18.05 -12.23
N ASP A 111 -26.32 -16.98 -11.90
CA ASP A 111 -25.87 -15.97 -10.95
C ASP A 111 -26.30 -16.36 -9.54
N TYR A 112 -25.37 -16.26 -8.58
CA TYR A 112 -25.67 -16.40 -7.17
C TYR A 112 -25.54 -15.03 -6.49
N PRO A 113 -26.47 -14.66 -5.60
CA PRO A 113 -26.38 -13.40 -4.87
C PRO A 113 -25.19 -13.44 -3.90
N ILE A 114 -24.42 -12.35 -3.88
CA ILE A 114 -23.33 -12.18 -2.91
C ILE A 114 -23.93 -11.70 -1.59
N GLY A 115 -23.66 -12.42 -0.50
CA GLY A 115 -24.06 -12.00 0.85
C GLY A 115 -23.31 -10.74 1.32
N PRO A 116 -23.91 -9.93 2.21
CA PRO A 116 -23.34 -8.66 2.66
C PRO A 116 -21.95 -8.81 3.33
N ALA A 117 -21.76 -9.86 4.13
CA ALA A 117 -20.47 -10.14 4.78
C ALA A 117 -19.35 -10.45 3.76
N ALA A 118 -19.68 -11.21 2.71
CA ALA A 118 -18.73 -11.53 1.64
C ALA A 118 -18.37 -10.28 0.83
N ALA A 119 -19.35 -9.41 0.57
CA ALA A 119 -19.11 -8.13 -0.10
C ALA A 119 -18.19 -7.20 0.72
N GLU A 120 -18.38 -7.11 2.03
CA GLU A 120 -17.52 -6.32 2.92
C GLU A 120 -16.08 -6.88 2.97
N ALA A 121 -15.93 -8.19 3.10
CA ALA A 121 -14.63 -8.85 3.08
C ALA A 121 -13.89 -8.60 1.76
N ALA A 122 -14.60 -8.73 0.62
CA ALA A 122 -14.05 -8.45 -0.70
C ALA A 122 -13.59 -6.99 -0.84
N ALA A 123 -14.37 -6.03 -0.33
CA ALA A 123 -13.99 -4.61 -0.34
C ALA A 123 -12.72 -4.35 0.47
N ARG A 124 -12.58 -4.92 1.67
CA ARG A 124 -11.38 -4.77 2.52
C ARG A 124 -10.14 -5.42 1.89
N LEU A 125 -10.28 -6.61 1.33
CA LEU A 125 -9.19 -7.30 0.62
C LEU A 125 -8.73 -6.51 -0.61
N ALA A 126 -9.68 -5.98 -1.39
CA ALA A 126 -9.38 -5.14 -2.54
C ALA A 126 -8.67 -3.85 -2.14
N GLN A 127 -9.12 -3.18 -1.07
CA GLN A 127 -8.46 -1.98 -0.53
C GLN A 127 -7.01 -2.28 -0.09
N SER A 128 -6.81 -3.37 0.67
CA SER A 128 -5.47 -3.77 1.12
C SER A 128 -4.53 -4.06 -0.05
N LYS A 129 -4.96 -4.86 -1.02
CA LYS A 129 -4.12 -5.21 -2.19
C LYS A 129 -3.83 -4.05 -3.13
N ARG A 130 -4.68 -3.03 -3.17
CA ARG A 130 -4.46 -1.82 -3.99
C ARG A 130 -3.54 -0.81 -3.30
N ASN A 131 -3.73 -0.59 -1.99
CA ASN A 131 -3.09 0.50 -1.28
C ASN A 131 -1.71 0.12 -0.72
N VAL A 132 -1.49 -1.16 -0.40
CA VAL A 132 -0.24 -1.62 0.22
C VAL A 132 0.69 -2.23 -0.82
N PRO A 133 1.94 -1.75 -0.95
CA PRO A 133 2.94 -2.33 -1.86
C PRO A 133 3.47 -3.66 -1.30
N HIS A 134 2.82 -4.76 -1.65
CA HIS A 134 3.18 -6.10 -1.17
C HIS A 134 4.43 -6.64 -1.88
N TYR A 135 5.31 -7.28 -1.10
CA TYR A 135 6.35 -8.17 -1.59
C TYR A 135 6.35 -9.43 -0.73
N TYR A 136 6.83 -10.54 -1.30
CA TYR A 136 6.74 -11.85 -0.66
C TYR A 136 8.14 -12.36 -0.29
N LEU A 137 8.26 -12.92 0.91
CA LEU A 137 9.46 -13.58 1.41
C LEU A 137 9.10 -15.02 1.79
N THR A 138 10.04 -15.94 1.57
CA THR A 138 9.85 -17.36 1.88
C THR A 138 11.13 -17.90 2.51
N VAL A 139 10.96 -18.74 3.53
CA VAL A 139 12.04 -19.44 4.23
C VAL A 139 11.57 -20.86 4.53
N ASP A 140 12.49 -21.81 4.49
CA ASP A 140 12.24 -23.18 4.95
C ASP A 140 12.68 -23.32 6.41
N VAL A 141 11.83 -23.94 7.23
CA VAL A 141 12.08 -24.11 8.67
C VAL A 141 11.93 -25.59 9.05
N ALA A 142 12.99 -26.17 9.61
CA ALA A 142 12.95 -27.52 10.17
C ALA A 142 12.21 -27.50 11.53
N LEU A 143 11.23 -28.39 11.70
CA LEU A 143 10.36 -28.43 12.88
C LEU A 143 10.67 -29.58 13.85
N ASP A 144 11.69 -30.40 13.59
CA ASP A 144 11.99 -31.62 14.38
C ASP A 144 12.13 -31.32 15.88
N SER A 145 12.94 -30.32 16.23
CA SER A 145 13.12 -29.91 17.63
C SER A 145 11.85 -29.32 18.24
N LEU A 146 11.04 -28.61 17.44
CA LEU A 146 9.77 -28.05 17.89
C LEU A 146 8.76 -29.16 18.21
N LEU A 147 8.69 -30.19 17.38
CA LEU A 147 7.83 -31.34 17.59
C LEU A 147 8.27 -32.17 18.81
N GLY A 148 9.58 -32.34 19.01
CA GLY A 148 10.12 -32.99 20.21
C GLY A 148 9.81 -32.21 21.49
N MET A 149 9.96 -30.88 21.47
CA MET A 149 9.56 -30.06 22.62
C MET A 149 8.05 -30.12 22.87
N ARG A 150 7.24 -30.17 21.81
CA ARG A 150 5.78 -30.28 21.92
C ARG A 150 5.37 -31.57 22.64
N SER A 151 5.98 -32.71 22.30
CA SER A 151 5.66 -33.97 22.98
C SER A 151 6.03 -33.90 24.46
N THR A 152 7.24 -33.45 24.79
CA THR A 152 7.67 -33.30 26.20
C THR A 152 6.78 -32.34 26.98
N LEU A 153 6.35 -31.23 26.37
CA LEU A 153 5.45 -30.27 27.01
C LEU A 153 4.07 -30.89 27.25
N ASN A 154 3.49 -31.56 26.25
CA ASN A 154 2.19 -32.20 26.42
C ASN A 154 2.23 -33.32 27.46
N ASP A 155 3.29 -34.12 27.49
CA ASP A 155 3.52 -35.16 28.52
C ASP A 155 3.63 -34.53 29.92
N SER A 156 4.36 -33.42 30.05
CA SER A 156 4.54 -32.72 31.34
C SER A 156 3.27 -32.06 31.86
N LEU A 157 2.36 -31.71 30.95
CA LEU A 157 1.18 -30.91 31.27
C LEU A 157 0.03 -31.74 31.83
N ASN A 158 0.07 -33.08 31.70
CA ASN A 158 -0.99 -34.01 32.14
C ASN A 158 -2.39 -33.42 31.90
N LEU A 159 -2.56 -32.79 30.74
CA LEU A 159 -3.84 -32.29 30.29
C LEU A 159 -4.68 -33.55 30.11
N GLY A 160 -5.62 -33.79 31.03
CA GLY A 160 -6.52 -34.95 30.95
C GLY A 160 -7.22 -35.02 29.59
N ASP A 161 -7.85 -36.15 29.29
CA ASP A 161 -8.40 -36.47 27.96
C ASP A 161 -9.34 -35.39 27.38
N ASP A 162 -9.88 -34.49 28.21
CA ASP A 162 -10.81 -33.41 27.85
C ASP A 162 -10.16 -32.06 27.48
N ALA A 163 -8.84 -31.87 27.67
CA ALA A 163 -8.18 -30.61 27.36
C ALA A 163 -7.34 -30.70 26.08
N PRO A 164 -7.59 -29.85 25.06
CA PRO A 164 -6.78 -29.87 23.85
C PRO A 164 -5.33 -29.56 24.20
N GLY A 165 -4.42 -30.49 23.89
CA GLY A 165 -2.99 -30.31 24.08
C GLY A 165 -2.44 -29.13 23.27
N ILE A 166 -1.22 -28.70 23.58
CA ILE A 166 -0.57 -27.61 22.82
C ILE A 166 -0.45 -28.04 21.35
N SER A 167 -0.90 -27.18 20.45
CA SER A 167 -0.78 -27.37 19.00
C SER A 167 0.50 -26.76 18.44
N VAL A 168 0.88 -27.18 17.23
CA VAL A 168 2.01 -26.54 16.51
C VAL A 168 1.68 -25.08 16.20
N ASN A 169 0.42 -24.76 15.89
CA ASN A 169 -0.02 -23.40 15.61
C ASN A 169 0.22 -22.48 16.82
N ASP A 170 -0.08 -22.92 18.05
CA ASP A 170 0.15 -22.12 19.26
C ASP A 170 1.64 -21.78 19.45
N MET A 171 2.51 -22.75 19.15
CA MET A 171 3.96 -22.55 19.19
C MET A 171 4.44 -21.57 18.11
N LEU A 172 3.87 -21.64 16.90
CA LEU A 172 4.18 -20.70 15.82
C LEU A 172 3.70 -19.28 16.12
N VAL A 173 2.49 -19.12 16.67
CA VAL A 173 1.98 -17.81 17.13
C VAL A 173 2.89 -17.24 18.21
N LYS A 174 3.33 -18.07 19.16
CA LYS A 174 4.26 -17.64 20.21
C LYS A 174 5.61 -17.21 19.64
N ALA A 175 6.15 -17.98 18.68
CA ALA A 175 7.40 -17.66 18.01
C ALA A 175 7.30 -16.35 17.21
N ALA A 176 6.20 -16.16 16.46
CA ALA A 176 5.94 -14.93 15.71
C ALA A 176 5.86 -13.72 16.66
N ALA A 177 5.19 -13.86 17.80
CA ALA A 177 5.10 -12.79 18.79
C ALA A 177 6.46 -12.45 19.42
N ALA A 178 7.31 -13.46 19.67
CA ALA A 178 8.68 -13.24 20.13
C ALA A 178 9.54 -12.55 19.06
N ALA A 179 9.40 -12.93 17.79
CA ALA A 179 10.09 -12.30 16.67
C ALA A 179 9.68 -10.83 16.50
N MET A 180 8.40 -10.52 16.62
CA MET A 180 7.86 -9.15 16.58
C MET A 180 8.38 -8.26 17.72
N LYS A 181 8.66 -8.84 18.90
CA LYS A 181 9.34 -8.12 19.98
C LYS A 181 10.83 -7.88 19.69
N ALA A 182 11.50 -8.85 19.07
CA ALA A 182 12.91 -8.73 18.69
C ALA A 182 13.11 -7.72 17.54
N VAL A 183 12.12 -7.59 16.65
CA VAL A 183 12.12 -6.66 15.51
C VAL A 183 10.85 -5.79 15.55
N PRO A 184 10.83 -4.71 16.36
CA PRO A 184 9.64 -3.88 16.55
C PRO A 184 9.10 -3.25 15.27
N SER A 185 9.95 -2.99 14.27
CA SER A 185 9.51 -2.45 12.98
C SER A 185 8.57 -3.37 12.21
N ALA A 186 8.56 -4.68 12.51
CA ALA A 186 7.62 -5.64 11.93
C ALA A 186 6.23 -5.55 12.60
N ASN A 187 6.16 -5.06 13.85
CA ASN A 187 4.91 -4.84 14.59
C ASN A 187 4.51 -3.37 14.58
N ALA A 188 4.30 -2.82 13.38
CA ALA A 188 4.00 -1.42 13.17
C ALA A 188 2.84 -1.20 12.19
N SER A 189 2.16 -0.06 12.32
CA SER A 189 1.14 0.40 11.38
C SER A 189 1.57 1.69 10.71
N TRP A 190 1.41 1.74 9.40
CA TRP A 190 1.55 2.96 8.61
C TRP A 190 0.27 3.79 8.76
N MET A 191 0.38 4.96 9.40
CA MET A 191 -0.70 5.96 9.47
C MET A 191 -0.43 7.06 8.44
N ASP A 192 -1.38 7.98 8.26
CA ASP A 192 -1.25 9.05 7.28
C ASP A 192 -0.05 9.98 7.55
N THR A 193 0.27 10.22 8.82
CA THR A 193 1.29 11.18 9.25
C THR A 193 2.47 10.56 9.99
N SER A 194 2.38 9.29 10.40
CA SER A 194 3.39 8.65 11.24
C SER A 194 3.37 7.13 11.10
N VAL A 195 4.48 6.49 11.48
CA VAL A 195 4.53 5.04 11.66
C VAL A 195 4.38 4.76 13.16
N ARG A 196 3.33 4.04 13.54
CA ARG A 196 3.10 3.64 14.93
C ARG A 196 3.66 2.25 15.16
N VAL A 197 4.65 2.14 16.04
CA VAL A 197 5.19 0.86 16.53
C VAL A 197 4.47 0.49 17.82
N TYR A 198 4.06 -0.78 17.97
CA TYR A 198 3.36 -1.25 19.17
C TYR A 198 4.26 -2.09 20.07
N ASP A 199 4.14 -1.87 21.39
CA ASP A 199 4.86 -2.65 22.41
C ASP A 199 4.18 -4.00 22.68
N SER A 200 2.85 -4.04 22.61
CA SER A 200 2.06 -5.26 22.71
C SER A 200 1.92 -5.92 21.33
N VAL A 201 1.95 -7.25 21.34
CA VAL A 201 1.75 -8.05 20.13
C VAL A 201 0.45 -8.84 20.28
N ASP A 202 -0.51 -8.51 19.44
CA ASP A 202 -1.77 -9.23 19.28
C ASP A 202 -1.74 -9.95 17.93
N VAL A 203 -2.20 -11.19 17.90
CA VAL A 203 -2.18 -12.01 16.68
C VAL A 203 -3.59 -12.43 16.35
N ASN A 204 -4.03 -12.11 15.13
CA ASN A 204 -5.26 -12.66 14.59
C ASN A 204 -4.95 -13.97 13.85
N VAL A 205 -5.64 -15.04 14.23
CA VAL A 205 -5.52 -16.34 13.57
C VAL A 205 -6.78 -16.57 12.76
N VAL A 206 -6.64 -16.79 11.46
CA VAL A 206 -7.78 -17.05 10.58
C VAL A 206 -8.02 -18.56 10.51
N VAL A 207 -9.22 -18.99 10.90
CA VAL A 207 -9.64 -20.40 10.91
C VAL A 207 -10.82 -20.57 9.96
N GLY A 208 -10.69 -21.50 9.01
CA GLY A 208 -11.73 -21.82 8.04
C GLY A 208 -12.36 -23.18 8.35
N ASN A 209 -13.68 -23.22 8.50
CA ASN A 209 -14.48 -24.43 8.63
C ASN A 209 -15.39 -24.59 7.41
N GLY A 210 -14.78 -24.84 6.25
CA GLY A 210 -15.48 -25.00 4.96
C GLY A 210 -16.12 -23.71 4.47
N ASP A 211 -17.39 -23.52 4.82
CA ASP A 211 -18.20 -22.38 4.37
C ASP A 211 -18.07 -21.14 5.26
N SER A 212 -17.43 -21.29 6.43
CA SER A 212 -17.26 -20.19 7.38
C SER A 212 -15.80 -19.87 7.62
N LEU A 213 -15.50 -18.57 7.64
CA LEU A 213 -14.20 -18.02 8.02
C LEU A 213 -14.37 -17.23 9.31
N TYR A 214 -13.68 -17.63 10.36
CA TYR A 214 -13.66 -16.93 11.63
C TYR A 214 -12.23 -16.53 12.01
N SER A 215 -12.07 -15.44 12.73
CA SER A 215 -10.80 -14.72 12.85
C SER A 215 -10.59 -14.22 14.29
N PRO A 216 -10.39 -15.12 15.28
CA PRO A 216 -10.15 -14.72 16.67
C PRO A 216 -8.88 -13.90 16.82
N VAL A 217 -8.91 -12.95 17.76
CA VAL A 217 -7.75 -12.15 18.15
C VAL A 217 -7.22 -12.66 19.48
N ILE A 218 -5.99 -13.18 19.46
CA ILE A 218 -5.26 -13.59 20.65
C ILE A 218 -4.47 -12.39 21.15
N LYS A 219 -4.82 -11.91 22.34
CA LYS A 219 -4.25 -10.67 22.88
C LYS A 219 -2.97 -10.94 23.65
N ASN A 220 -2.03 -10.00 23.56
CA ASN A 220 -0.76 -10.00 24.27
C ASN A 220 -0.01 -11.34 24.18
N CYS A 221 0.07 -11.90 22.96
CA CYS A 221 0.80 -13.14 22.66
C CYS A 221 2.28 -13.05 23.10
N GLY A 222 2.84 -11.84 23.05
CA GLY A 222 4.22 -11.59 23.47
C GLY A 222 4.43 -11.70 24.98
N GLY A 223 3.45 -11.34 25.81
CA GLY A 223 3.54 -11.37 27.28
C GLY A 223 2.99 -12.66 27.91
N GLY A 224 1.94 -13.24 27.32
CA GLY A 224 1.31 -14.46 27.83
C GLY A 224 2.13 -15.73 27.62
N GLY A 225 1.96 -16.74 28.48
CA GLY A 225 2.53 -18.07 28.28
C GLY A 225 1.77 -18.88 27.21
N LEU A 226 2.33 -20.01 26.77
CA LEU A 226 1.70 -20.91 25.78
C LEU A 226 0.28 -21.34 26.19
N LYS A 227 0.02 -21.52 27.49
CA LYS A 227 -1.33 -21.85 28.01
C LYS A 227 -2.36 -20.76 27.74
N ALA A 228 -1.96 -19.49 27.77
CA ALA A 228 -2.88 -18.37 27.51
C ALA A 228 -3.31 -18.35 26.03
N ILE A 229 -2.35 -18.60 25.13
CA ILE A 229 -2.60 -18.70 23.68
C ILE A 229 -3.54 -19.88 23.38
N LEU A 230 -3.31 -21.03 24.01
CA LEU A 230 -4.15 -22.21 23.88
C LEU A 230 -5.61 -21.94 24.31
N GLY A 231 -5.82 -21.25 25.43
CA GLY A 231 -7.15 -20.91 25.93
C GLY A 231 -7.94 -20.04 24.95
N ASP A 232 -7.30 -19.03 24.38
CA ASP A 232 -7.92 -18.11 23.42
C ASP A 232 -8.21 -18.77 22.06
N ASN A 233 -7.35 -19.70 21.61
CA ASN A 233 -7.58 -20.48 20.39
C ASN A 233 -8.69 -21.53 20.53
N GLY A 234 -8.78 -22.20 21.69
CA GLY A 234 -9.79 -23.23 21.96
C GLY A 234 -11.20 -22.68 22.17
N ALA A 235 -11.32 -21.46 22.71
CA ALA A 235 -12.61 -20.82 22.98
C ALA A 235 -13.39 -20.42 21.72
N GLY A 236 -12.73 -20.32 20.55
CA GLY A 236 -13.37 -19.93 19.29
C GLY A 236 -14.08 -21.06 18.53
N GLY A 237 -13.93 -22.32 18.96
CA GLY A 237 -14.46 -23.49 18.25
C GLY A 237 -15.81 -24.02 18.75
N GLY A 238 -16.29 -23.55 19.91
CA GLY A 238 -17.48 -24.08 20.57
C GLY A 238 -18.42 -22.99 21.07
N GLY A 239 -19.23 -22.41 20.18
CA GLY A 239 -20.28 -21.49 20.62
C GLY A 239 -20.73 -20.52 19.53
N GLY A 240 -21.70 -20.93 18.73
CA GLY A 240 -22.32 -20.05 17.74
C GLY A 240 -23.55 -20.63 17.06
N GLY A 241 -24.27 -21.54 17.72
CA GLY A 241 -25.64 -21.91 17.37
C GLY A 241 -26.55 -21.35 18.45
N GLY A 242 -27.17 -20.20 18.19
CA GLY A 242 -28.15 -19.58 19.10
C GLY A 242 -28.04 -18.06 19.12
N GLY A 243 -29.01 -17.40 18.48
CA GLY A 243 -29.17 -15.94 18.44
C GLY A 243 -29.84 -15.50 17.16
#